data_AF-A0A813ULS4-F1
#
_entry.id   AF-A0A813ULS4-F1
#
_cell.length_a   1.000
_cell.length_b   1.000
_cell.length_c   1.000
_cell.angle_alpha   90.00
_cell.angle_beta   90.00
_cell.angle_gamma   90.00
#
_symmetry.space_group_name_H-M   'P 1'
#
loop_
_entity.id
_entity.type
_entity.pdbx_description
1 polymer ?
#
loop_
_entity_poly.entity_id
_entity_poly.type
_entity_poly.pdbx_seq_one_letter_code
_entity_poly.pdbx_strand_id
1 'polypeptide(L)'
;MTATYSLNFCSAVKKSLKIITSNVIRVAVVNKITDFVLFLSNLCITFSVAVLGFYFFTGKIPIDALTSLIPQLNFYVVPLLIVIIGSYCVNRLFFDVFAFGVDTILMCALIDIDENDGTSSRPYYMSTALQNILNGKKHN
;
A
#
# COMPACT_ATOMS: atom_id res chain seq x y z
N MET A 1 -2.15 21.87 -0.17
CA MET A 1 -2.80 22.16 -1.46
C MET A 1 -4.03 23.02 -1.15
N THR A 2 -3.80 24.32 -0.97
CA THR A 2 -4.77 25.35 -0.54
C THR A 2 -4.23 26.74 -0.94
N ALA A 3 -3.53 26.85 -2.06
CA ALA A 3 -2.79 28.08 -2.40
C ALA A 3 -2.90 28.52 -3.87
N THR A 4 -3.73 27.87 -4.70
CA THR A 4 -3.82 28.22 -6.13
C THR A 4 -5.19 28.68 -6.61
N TYR A 5 -6.27 28.49 -5.84
CA TYR A 5 -7.61 28.96 -6.24
C TYR A 5 -8.38 29.58 -5.07
N SER A 6 -8.81 30.84 -5.22
CA SER A 6 -9.65 31.62 -4.29
C SER A 6 -11.14 31.24 -4.35
N LEU A 7 -11.43 29.94 -4.33
CA LEU A 7 -12.78 29.39 -4.29
C LEU A 7 -13.13 28.97 -2.86
N ASN A 8 -14.40 29.12 -2.44
CA ASN A 8 -14.89 28.53 -1.19
C ASN A 8 -14.55 27.03 -1.16
N PHE A 9 -14.02 26.54 -0.04
CA PHE A 9 -13.50 25.16 0.12
C PHE A 9 -14.49 24.09 -0.41
N CYS A 10 -15.78 24.27 -0.14
CA CYS A 10 -16.84 23.37 -0.59
C CYS A 10 -17.03 23.38 -2.12
N SER A 11 -16.94 24.54 -2.78
CA SER A 11 -17.06 24.63 -4.25
C SER A 11 -15.84 24.10 -4.98
N ALA A 12 -14.63 24.31 -4.43
CA ALA A 12 -13.41 23.73 -4.96
C ALA A 12 -13.46 22.19 -4.86
N VAL A 13 -13.74 21.66 -3.66
CA VAL A 13 -13.88 20.21 -3.41
C VAL A 13 -14.98 19.60 -4.27
N LYS A 14 -16.14 20.26 -4.43
CA LYS A 14 -17.25 19.72 -5.24
C LYS A 14 -16.92 19.67 -6.73
N LYS A 15 -16.13 20.63 -7.24
CA LYS A 15 -15.65 20.62 -8.64
C LYS A 15 -14.63 19.51 -8.84
N SER A 16 -13.61 19.42 -7.98
CA SER A 16 -12.60 18.35 -8.00
C SER A 16 -13.23 16.96 -7.84
N LEU A 17 -14.20 16.80 -6.93
CA LEU A 17 -14.94 15.55 -6.75
C LEU A 17 -15.76 15.15 -7.97
N LYS A 18 -16.39 16.10 -8.67
CA LYS A 18 -17.17 15.81 -9.89
C LYS A 18 -16.29 15.30 -11.03
N ILE A 19 -15.07 15.81 -11.14
CA ILE A 19 -14.08 15.33 -12.11
C ILE A 19 -13.56 13.94 -11.72
N ILE A 20 -13.19 13.75 -10.45
CA ILE A 20 -12.78 12.44 -9.89
C ILE A 20 -13.85 11.37 -10.16
N THR A 21 -15.13 11.72 -9.99
CA THR A 21 -16.28 10.80 -10.14
C THR A 21 -16.45 10.28 -11.57
N SER A 22 -16.00 11.01 -12.59
CA SER A 22 -16.21 10.63 -14.01
C SER A 22 -15.26 9.53 -14.50
N ASN A 23 -14.14 9.28 -13.80
CA ASN A 23 -13.21 8.17 -14.09
C ASN A 23 -12.98 7.26 -12.86
N VAL A 24 -13.85 7.38 -11.85
CA VAL A 24 -13.68 6.77 -10.51
C VAL A 24 -13.64 5.25 -10.55
N ILE A 25 -14.26 4.63 -11.56
CA ILE A 25 -14.34 3.16 -11.67
C ILE A 25 -12.94 2.57 -11.91
N ARG A 26 -12.14 3.14 -12.82
CA ARG A 26 -10.78 2.64 -13.10
C ARG A 26 -9.83 2.90 -11.94
N VAL A 27 -9.94 4.08 -11.35
CA VAL A 27 -9.21 4.48 -10.13
C VAL A 27 -9.53 3.51 -8.99
N ALA A 28 -10.81 3.23 -8.76
CA ALA A 28 -11.27 2.31 -7.73
C ALA A 28 -10.78 0.88 -7.99
N VAL A 29 -10.77 0.42 -9.24
CA VAL A 29 -10.24 -0.91 -9.60
C VAL A 29 -8.74 -0.98 -9.33
N VAL A 30 -7.95 0.02 -9.73
CA VAL A 30 -6.51 0.07 -9.44
C VAL A 30 -6.27 0.08 -7.94
N ASN A 31 -7.01 0.90 -7.19
CA ASN A 31 -6.88 0.95 -5.74
C ASN A 31 -7.23 -0.39 -5.08
N LYS A 32 -8.29 -1.06 -5.55
CA LYS A 32 -8.68 -2.38 -5.05
C LYS A 32 -7.68 -3.47 -5.36
N ILE A 33 -7.00 -3.41 -6.50
CA ILE A 33 -5.88 -4.32 -6.82
C ILE A 33 -4.72 -4.08 -5.85
N THR A 34 -4.36 -2.82 -5.60
CA THR A 34 -3.33 -2.47 -4.61
C THR A 34 -3.70 -3.01 -3.22
N ASP A 35 -4.92 -2.73 -2.74
CA ASP A 35 -5.43 -3.25 -1.47
C ASP A 35 -5.27 -4.77 -1.36
N PHE A 36 -5.61 -5.49 -2.44
CA PHE A 36 -5.50 -6.95 -2.49
C PHE A 36 -4.04 -7.42 -2.44
N VAL A 37 -3.15 -6.76 -3.18
CA VAL A 37 -1.71 -7.08 -3.18
C VAL A 37 -1.10 -6.86 -1.80
N LEU A 38 -1.46 -5.77 -1.11
CA LEU A 38 -0.99 -5.48 0.24
C LEU A 38 -1.54 -6.47 1.27
N PHE A 39 -2.81 -6.86 1.12
CA PHE A 39 -3.40 -7.92 1.94
C PHE A 39 -2.66 -9.26 1.78
N LEU A 40 -2.39 -9.66 0.54
CA LEU A 40 -1.67 -10.90 0.25
C LEU A 40 -0.23 -10.86 0.79
N SER A 41 0.45 -9.72 0.62
CA SER A 41 1.79 -9.49 1.17
C SER A 41 1.80 -9.60 2.69
N ASN A 42 0.78 -9.05 3.36
CA ASN A 42 0.63 -9.15 4.80
C ASN A 42 0.50 -10.61 5.26
N LEU A 43 -0.34 -11.38 4.58
CA LEU A 43 -0.55 -12.80 4.87
C LEU A 43 0.73 -13.62 4.65
N CYS A 44 1.42 -13.41 3.53
CA CYS A 44 2.66 -14.12 3.20
C CYS A 44 3.77 -13.89 4.23
N ILE A 45 3.96 -12.64 4.67
CA ILE A 45 5.00 -12.29 5.66
C ILE A 45 4.66 -12.91 7.02
N THR A 46 3.44 -12.72 7.53
CA THR A 46 3.04 -13.29 8.82
C THR A 46 3.11 -14.81 8.82
N PHE A 47 2.73 -15.47 7.72
CA PHE A 47 2.85 -16.93 7.57
C PHE A 47 4.31 -17.38 7.56
N SER A 48 5.17 -16.69 6.80
CA SER A 48 6.61 -17.02 6.72
C SER A 48 7.29 -16.89 8.08
N VAL A 49 6.99 -15.82 8.82
CA VAL A 49 7.52 -15.61 10.18
C VAL A 49 6.99 -16.67 11.16
N ALA A 50 5.74 -17.09 11.05
CA ALA A 50 5.19 -18.17 11.87
C ALA A 50 5.91 -19.52 11.60
N VAL A 51 6.14 -19.85 10.34
CA VAL A 51 6.85 -21.09 9.94
C VAL A 51 8.31 -21.05 10.40
N LEU A 52 9.02 -19.95 10.13
CA LEU A 52 10.42 -19.78 10.56
C LEU A 52 10.55 -19.80 12.08
N GLY A 53 9.65 -19.11 12.79
CA GLY A 53 9.59 -19.13 14.25
C GLY A 53 9.36 -20.54 14.79
N PHE A 54 8.47 -21.31 14.18
CA PHE A 54 8.23 -22.70 14.57
C PHE A 54 9.48 -23.56 14.42
N TYR A 55 10.19 -23.47 13.28
CA TYR A 55 11.43 -24.23 13.08
C TYR A 55 12.54 -23.81 14.04
N PHE A 56 12.64 -22.51 14.34
CA PHE A 56 13.61 -21.93 15.26
C PHE A 56 13.41 -22.45 16.69
N PHE A 57 12.18 -22.38 17.20
CA PHE A 57 11.85 -22.84 18.56
C PHE A 57 11.81 -24.37 18.70
N THR A 58 11.57 -25.11 17.62
CA THR A 58 11.61 -26.59 17.61
C THR A 58 13.04 -27.14 17.46
N GLY A 59 14.06 -26.27 17.30
CA GLY A 59 15.47 -26.67 17.26
C GLY A 59 15.85 -27.51 16.04
N LYS A 60 15.06 -27.47 14.95
CA LYS A 60 15.34 -28.23 13.71
C LYS A 60 16.24 -27.48 12.73
N ILE A 61 16.75 -26.32 13.10
CA ILE A 61 17.68 -25.53 12.28
C ILE A 61 19.12 -25.90 12.71
N PRO A 62 19.97 -26.39 11.79
CA PRO A 62 21.34 -26.79 12.08
C PRO A 62 22.25 -25.57 12.17
N ILE A 63 22.00 -24.69 13.14
CA ILE A 63 22.88 -23.57 13.47
C ILE A 63 23.43 -23.86 14.86
N ASP A 64 24.59 -24.53 14.90
CA ASP A 64 25.25 -25.00 16.12
C ASP A 64 25.50 -23.89 17.16
N ALA A 65 25.58 -22.63 16.72
CA ALA A 65 25.72 -21.46 17.58
C ALA A 65 24.46 -21.10 18.39
N LEU A 66 23.29 -21.56 17.94
CA LEU A 66 22.01 -21.23 18.56
C LEU A 66 21.51 -22.37 19.46
N THR A 67 21.82 -23.63 19.12
CA THR A 67 21.42 -24.82 19.90
C THR A 67 21.93 -24.79 21.35
N SER A 68 23.06 -24.12 21.61
CA SER A 68 23.63 -23.92 22.95
C SER A 68 22.95 -22.83 23.77
N LEU A 69 22.18 -21.94 23.12
CA LEU A 69 21.46 -20.82 23.74
C LEU A 69 19.98 -21.12 23.95
N ILE A 70 19.47 -22.26 23.46
CA ILE A 70 18.07 -22.67 23.61
C ILE A 70 17.96 -23.63 24.80
N PRO A 71 17.68 -23.13 26.03
CA PRO A 71 17.31 -24.01 27.13
C PRO A 71 16.04 -24.77 26.75
N GLN A 72 15.89 -25.98 27.28
CA GLN A 72 14.71 -26.82 27.02
C GLN A 72 13.44 -26.10 27.46
N LEU A 73 12.78 -25.44 26.52
CA LEU A 73 11.65 -24.56 26.81
C LEU A 73 10.39 -25.42 26.89
N ASN A 74 9.92 -25.69 28.10
CA ASN A 74 8.64 -26.37 28.33
C ASN A 74 7.44 -25.64 27.66
N PHE A 75 7.59 -24.35 27.34
CA PHE A 75 6.56 -23.51 26.70
C PHE A 75 7.09 -22.75 25.48
N TYR A 76 7.50 -23.44 24.42
CA TYR A 76 7.93 -22.82 23.15
C TYR A 76 6.82 -22.05 22.40
N VAL A 77 5.55 -22.35 22.70
CA VAL A 77 4.37 -21.72 22.08
C VAL A 77 4.22 -20.25 22.46
N VAL A 78 4.57 -19.88 23.69
CA VAL A 78 4.42 -18.50 24.19
C VAL A 78 5.30 -17.49 23.43
N PRO A 79 6.64 -17.67 23.32
CA PRO A 79 7.47 -16.76 22.53
C PRO A 79 7.15 -16.81 21.04
N LEU A 80 6.71 -17.95 20.50
CA LEU A 80 6.23 -18.06 19.12
C LEU A 80 5.01 -17.16 18.87
N LEU A 81 4.01 -17.18 19.75
CA LEU A 81 2.84 -16.31 19.63
C LEU A 81 3.21 -14.83 19.72
N ILE A 82 4.14 -14.46 20.61
CA ILE A 82 4.64 -13.08 20.73
C ILE A 82 5.28 -12.62 19.42
N VAL A 83 6.11 -13.46 18.79
CA VAL A 83 6.76 -13.15 17.50
C VAL A 83 5.72 -13.01 16.38
N ILE A 84 4.73 -13.89 16.32
CA ILE A 84 3.66 -13.84 15.31
C ILE A 84 2.83 -12.56 15.45
N ILE A 85 2.39 -12.23 16.67
CA ILE A 85 1.59 -11.03 16.95
C ILE A 85 2.43 -9.78 16.69
N GLY A 86 3.66 -9.73 17.18
CA GLY A 86 4.57 -8.60 16.96
C GLY A 86 4.84 -8.36 15.49
N SER A 87 5.12 -9.43 14.73
CA SER A 87 5.31 -9.35 13.28
C SER A 87 4.04 -8.87 12.56
N TYR A 88 2.87 -9.39 12.92
CA TYR A 88 1.59 -8.94 12.33
C TYR A 88 1.34 -7.45 12.58
N CYS A 89 1.54 -6.96 13.81
CA CYS A 89 1.36 -5.54 14.15
C CYS A 89 2.29 -4.63 13.34
N VAL A 90 3.58 -4.95 13.29
CA VAL A 90 4.57 -4.18 12.53
C VAL A 90 4.22 -4.20 11.04
N ASN A 91 3.96 -5.37 10.49
CA ASN A 91 3.66 -5.55 9.07
C ASN A 91 2.40 -4.79 8.64
N ARG A 92 1.35 -4.82 9.47
CA ARG A 92 0.14 -4.03 9.26
C ARG A 92 0.42 -2.53 9.25
N LEU A 93 1.15 -2.03 10.25
CA LEU A 93 1.48 -0.62 10.33
C LEU A 93 2.24 -0.13 9.08
N PHE A 94 3.22 -0.92 8.60
CA PHE A 94 3.96 -0.59 7.38
C PHE A 94 3.07 -0.60 6.14
N PHE A 95 2.22 -1.61 5.97
CA PHE A 95 1.34 -1.69 4.81
C PHE A 95 0.23 -0.64 4.82
N ASP A 96 -0.26 -0.22 5.98
CA ASP A 96 -1.23 0.87 6.09
C ASP A 96 -0.64 2.21 5.64
N VAL A 97 0.62 2.50 6.03
CA VAL A 97 1.34 3.69 5.54
C VAL A 97 1.57 3.61 4.03
N PHE A 98 1.90 2.44 3.51
CA PHE A 98 2.06 2.23 2.08
C PHE A 98 0.76 2.46 1.31
N ALA A 99 -0.37 1.90 1.80
CA ALA A 99 -1.69 2.10 1.22
C ALA A 99 -2.07 3.58 1.16
N PHE A 100 -1.85 4.32 2.27
CA PHE A 100 -2.08 5.75 2.32
C PHE A 100 -1.24 6.54 1.30
N GLY A 101 0.01 6.12 1.09
CA GLY A 101 0.89 6.68 0.07
C GLY A 101 0.35 6.46 -1.35
N VAL A 102 -0.14 5.25 -1.65
CA VAL A 102 -0.74 4.93 -2.96
C VAL A 102 -2.00 5.75 -3.21
N ASP A 103 -2.88 5.86 -2.22
CA ASP A 103 -4.08 6.70 -2.29
C ASP A 103 -3.73 8.17 -2.62
N THR A 104 -2.70 8.70 -1.95
CA THR A 104 -2.24 10.08 -2.16
C THR A 104 -1.69 10.29 -3.58
N ILE A 105 -0.87 9.35 -4.08
CA ILE A 105 -0.34 9.42 -5.46
C ILE A 105 -1.47 9.37 -6.48
N LEU A 106 -2.45 8.48 -6.27
CA LEU A 106 -3.60 8.34 -7.15
C LEU A 106 -4.47 9.61 -7.15
N MET A 107 -4.66 10.22 -5.99
CA MET A 107 -5.34 11.52 -5.86
C MET A 107 -4.59 12.62 -6.61
N CYS A 108 -3.27 12.72 -6.45
CA CYS A 108 -2.45 13.69 -7.17
C CYS A 108 -2.52 13.48 -8.69
N ALA A 109 -2.47 12.22 -9.15
CA ALA A 109 -2.60 11.91 -10.57
C ALA A 109 -3.97 12.29 -11.14
N LEU A 110 -5.04 12.15 -10.36
CA LEU A 110 -6.37 12.58 -10.76
C LEU A 110 -6.50 14.10 -10.90
N ILE A 111 -5.87 14.86 -9.99
CA ILE A 111 -5.82 16.32 -10.07
C ILE A 111 -5.01 16.74 -11.30
N ASP A 112 -3.89 16.06 -11.58
CA ASP A 112 -3.06 16.30 -12.75
C ASP A 112 -3.82 16.02 -14.07
N ILE A 113 -4.69 15.01 -14.12
CA ILE A 113 -5.58 14.76 -15.28
C ILE A 113 -6.59 15.90 -15.51
N ASP A 114 -7.01 16.58 -14.45
CA ASP A 114 -7.99 17.67 -14.50
C ASP A 114 -7.37 19.01 -14.90
N GLU A 115 -6.25 19.36 -14.28
CA GLU A 115 -5.61 20.67 -14.47
C GLU A 115 -4.76 20.76 -15.74
N ASN A 116 -4.19 19.63 -16.16
CA ASN A 116 -3.31 19.55 -17.33
C ASN A 116 -4.02 18.82 -18.49
N ASP A 117 -3.82 19.34 -19.69
CA ASP A 117 -4.42 18.84 -20.93
C ASP A 117 -3.44 18.03 -21.79
N GLY A 118 -2.19 17.89 -21.34
CA GLY A 118 -1.13 17.15 -22.04
C GLY A 118 -0.48 17.96 -23.16
N THR A 119 -0.79 19.24 -23.30
CA THR A 119 -0.16 20.13 -24.29
C THR A 119 1.26 20.52 -23.87
N SER A 120 2.06 21.02 -24.82
CA SER A 120 3.44 21.45 -24.53
C SER A 120 3.52 22.63 -23.54
N SER A 121 2.42 23.34 -23.30
CA SER A 121 2.32 24.41 -22.30
C SER A 121 1.78 23.93 -20.94
N ARG A 122 1.08 22.78 -20.89
CA ARG A 122 0.55 22.14 -19.67
C ARG A 122 0.64 20.60 -19.76
N PRO A 123 1.88 20.04 -19.69
CA PRO A 123 2.08 18.60 -19.78
C PRO A 123 1.59 17.90 -18.51
N TYR A 124 1.28 16.60 -18.62
CA TYR A 124 1.04 15.77 -17.44
C TYR A 124 2.33 15.58 -16.63
N TYR A 125 2.24 15.76 -15.32
CA TYR A 125 3.36 15.57 -14.39
C TYR A 125 3.36 14.18 -13.73
N MET A 126 2.28 13.41 -13.85
CA MET A 126 2.22 12.03 -13.37
C MET A 126 3.17 11.11 -14.15
N SER A 127 3.54 9.97 -13.55
CA SER A 127 4.39 8.99 -14.24
C SER A 127 3.71 8.43 -15.49
N THR A 128 4.49 8.19 -16.55
CA THR A 128 3.98 7.65 -17.83
C THR A 128 3.29 6.29 -17.66
N ALA A 129 3.76 5.46 -16.71
CA ALA A 129 3.12 4.18 -16.39
C ALA A 129 1.71 4.39 -15.81
N LEU A 130 1.58 5.29 -14.84
CA LEU A 130 0.29 5.61 -14.22
C LEU A 130 -0.64 6.31 -15.22
N GLN A 131 -0.09 7.18 -16.05
CA GLN A 131 -0.80 7.83 -17.14
C GLN A 131 -1.39 6.80 -18.11
N ASN A 132 -0.63 5.79 -18.53
CA ASN A 132 -1.13 4.74 -19.43
C ASN A 132 -2.23 3.89 -18.80
N ILE A 133 -2.12 3.60 -17.50
CA ILE A 133 -3.13 2.84 -16.74
C ILE A 133 -4.44 3.66 -16.61
N LEU A 134 -4.33 4.97 -16.37
CA LEU A 134 -5.48 5.87 -16.23
C LEU A 134 -6.11 6.26 -17.58
N ASN A 135 -5.31 6.61 -18.58
CA ASN A 135 -5.72 7.11 -19.90
C ASN A 135 -6.10 6.02 -20.91
N GLY A 136 -6.32 4.77 -20.48
CA GLY A 136 -6.68 3.63 -21.33
C GLY A 136 -8.02 3.73 -22.09
N LYS A 137 -8.49 4.92 -22.50
CA LYS A 137 -9.38 5.27 -23.63
C LYS A 137 -9.79 6.75 -23.59
N LYS A 138 -8.88 7.68 -23.86
CA LYS A 138 -9.25 8.98 -24.48
C LYS A 138 -8.70 8.98 -25.91
N HIS A 139 -9.26 8.11 -26.74
CA HIS A 139 -9.14 8.21 -28.19
C HIS A 139 -10.51 7.87 -28.76
N ASN A 140 -11.37 8.88 -28.79
CA ASN A 140 -12.39 9.18 -29.79
C ASN A 140 -13.15 10.43 -29.34
#